data_AF-A0A352DT50-F1
#
_entry.id   AF-A0A352DT50-F1
#
_cell.length_a   1.000
_cell.length_b   1.000
_cell.length_c   1.000
_cell.angle_alpha   90.00
_cell.angle_beta   90.00
_cell.angle_gamma   90.00
#
_symmetry.space_group_name_H-M   'P 1'
#
loop_
_entity.id
_entity.type
_entity.pdbx_description
1 polymer ?
#
loop_
_entity_poly.entity_id
_entity_poly.type
_entity_poly.pdbx_seq_one_letter_code
_entity_poly.pdbx_strand_id
1 'polypeptide(L)'
;PWIFGALAASMLGMGLSLSPDDFRGIRRQARAVACGFLAQYTVMPLTGWLVARLLDLETGLAVGIMLVASCPGGMASNMIT
;
A
#
# COMPACT_ATOMS: atom_id res chain seq x y z
N PRO A 1 -3.48 -8.65 20.28
CA PRO A 1 -4.23 -9.82 19.76
C PRO A 1 -5.43 -9.43 18.87
N TRP A 2 -6.20 -8.40 19.19
CA TRP A 2 -7.37 -7.96 18.40
C TRP A 2 -7.01 -7.34 17.04
N ILE A 3 -5.85 -6.68 16.93
CA ILE A 3 -5.38 -6.00 15.71
C ILE A 3 -5.27 -6.98 14.54
N PHE A 4 -4.70 -8.16 14.76
CA PHE A 4 -4.55 -9.18 13.71
C PHE A 4 -5.91 -9.68 13.20
N GLY A 5 -6.88 -9.88 14.11
CA GLY A 5 -8.24 -10.28 13.74
C GLY A 5 -8.97 -9.21 12.93
N ALA A 6 -8.84 -7.94 13.33
CA ALA A 6 -9.41 -6.82 12.59
C ALA A 6 -8.77 -6.61 11.21
N LEU A 7 -7.45 -6.76 11.10
CA LEU A 7 -6.73 -6.73 9.82
C LEU A 7 -7.17 -7.88 8.91
N ALA A 8 -7.26 -9.09 9.43
CA ALA A 8 -7.73 -10.25 8.66
C ALA A 8 -9.18 -10.04 8.17
N ALA A 9 -10.08 -9.57 9.04
CA ALA A 9 -11.47 -9.31 8.68
C ALA A 9 -11.61 -8.19 7.62
N SER A 10 -10.82 -7.11 7.74
CA SER A 10 -10.85 -6.00 6.76
C SER A 10 -10.27 -6.40 5.40
N MET A 11 -9.15 -7.13 5.37
CA MET A 11 -8.57 -7.68 4.15
C MET A 11 -9.52 -8.70 3.48
N LEU A 12 -10.23 -9.52 4.27
CA LEU A 12 -11.25 -10.43 3.78
C LEU A 12 -12.46 -9.69 3.20
N GLY A 13 -12.94 -8.65 3.88
CA GLY A 13 -14.04 -7.81 3.39
C GLY A 13 -13.71 -7.14 2.05
N MET A 14 -12.46 -6.69 1.87
CA MET A 14 -11.96 -6.21 0.59
C MET A 14 -12.03 -7.30 -0.49
N GLY A 15 -11.54 -8.51 -0.20
CA GLY A 15 -11.58 -9.65 -1.12
C GLY A 15 -12.98 -10.08 -1.53
N LEU A 16 -13.94 -10.06 -0.61
CA LEU A 16 -15.35 -10.41 -0.89
C LEU A 16 -16.08 -9.36 -1.74
N SER A 17 -15.57 -8.11 -1.77
CA SER A 17 -16.15 -7.03 -2.57
C SER A 17 -15.63 -7.00 -4.02
N LEU A 18 -14.58 -7.78 -4.33
CA LEU A 18 -14.00 -7.85 -5.67
C LEU A 18 -14.88 -8.71 -6.60
N SER A 19 -15.26 -8.13 -7.74
CA SER A 19 -15.97 -8.82 -8.80
C SER A 19 -14.98 -9.34 -9.86
N PRO A 20 -15.26 -10.48 -10.54
CA PRO A 20 -14.47 -10.94 -11.69
C PRO A 20 -14.32 -9.88 -12.81
N ASP A 21 -15.26 -8.95 -12.92
CA ASP A 21 -15.22 -7.87 -13.91
C ASP A 21 -14.17 -6.79 -13.59
N ASP A 22 -13.80 -6.60 -12.32
CA ASP A 22 -12.74 -5.67 -11.91
C ASP A 22 -11.38 -6.12 -12.48
N PHE A 23 -11.14 -7.43 -12.50
CA PHE A 23 -9.95 -8.02 -13.10
C PHE A 23 -9.89 -7.84 -14.63
N ARG A 24 -11.06 -7.80 -15.29
CA ARG A 24 -11.12 -7.50 -16.74
C ARG A 24 -10.76 -6.04 -17.01
N GLY A 25 -11.20 -5.11 -16.17
CA GLY A 25 -10.80 -3.71 -16.21
C GLY A 25 -9.29 -3.53 -16.07
N ILE A 26 -8.69 -4.21 -15.09
CA ILE A 26 -7.23 -4.22 -14.88
C ILE A 26 -6.48 -4.70 -16.13
N ARG A 27 -6.94 -5.77 -16.77
CA ARG A 27 -6.32 -6.26 -18.02
C ARG A 27 -6.39 -5.25 -19.16
N ARG A 28 -7.48 -4.49 -19.27
CA ARG A 28 -7.66 -3.47 -20.31
C ARG A 28 -6.78 -2.25 -20.08
N GLN A 29 -6.46 -1.92 -18.82
CA GLN A 29 -5.61 -0.80 -18.43
C GLN A 29 -4.31 -1.24 -17.75
N ALA A 30 -3.76 -2.39 -18.16
CA ALA A 30 -2.60 -3.01 -17.51
C ALA A 30 -1.37 -2.10 -17.45
N ARG A 31 -1.17 -1.22 -18.44
CA ARG A 31 -0.07 -0.24 -18.45
C ARG A 31 -0.21 0.80 -17.33
N ALA A 32 -1.42 1.30 -17.11
CA ALA A 32 -1.69 2.28 -16.06
C ALA A 32 -1.56 1.64 -14.68
N VAL A 33 -2.08 0.42 -14.50
CA VAL A 33 -1.94 -0.34 -13.25
C VAL A 33 -0.48 -0.67 -12.95
N ALA A 34 0.29 -1.11 -13.95
CA ALA A 34 1.72 -1.38 -13.79
C ALA A 34 2.52 -0.11 -13.45
N CYS A 35 2.21 1.01 -14.09
CA CYS A 35 2.83 2.30 -13.77
C CYS A 35 2.48 2.75 -12.34
N GLY A 36 1.22 2.60 -11.93
CA GLY A 36 0.78 2.90 -10.56
C GLY A 36 1.46 2.00 -9.52
N PHE A 37 1.59 0.70 -9.81
CA PHE A 37 2.31 -0.25 -8.96
C PHE A 37 3.79 0.13 -8.82
N LEU A 38 4.47 0.41 -9.94
CA LEU A 38 5.86 0.86 -9.91
C LEU A 38 5.99 2.16 -9.14
N ALA A 39 5.15 3.15 -9.39
CA ALA A 39 5.16 4.40 -8.63
C ALA A 39 4.94 4.16 -7.13
N GLN A 40 3.99 3.30 -6.75
CA GLN A 40 3.69 2.99 -5.36
C GLN A 40 4.88 2.34 -4.64
N TYR A 41 5.51 1.34 -5.25
CA TYR A 41 6.63 0.60 -4.65
C TYR A 41 8.00 1.26 -4.85
N THR A 42 8.10 2.30 -5.66
CA THR A 42 9.36 3.05 -5.84
C THR A 42 9.29 4.38 -5.10
N VAL A 43 8.24 5.19 -5.33
CA VAL A 43 8.13 6.53 -4.77
C VAL A 43 7.90 6.47 -3.26
N MET A 44 6.95 5.67 -2.76
CA MET A 44 6.67 5.67 -1.32
C MET A 44 7.86 5.18 -0.48
N PRO A 45 8.51 4.04 -0.79
CA PRO A 45 9.68 3.60 -0.02
C PRO A 45 10.85 4.59 -0.10
N LEU A 46 11.09 5.19 -1.27
CA LEU A 46 12.12 6.23 -1.41
C LEU A 46 11.80 7.46 -0.57
N THR A 47 10.55 7.90 -0.52
CA THR A 47 10.15 9.02 0.36
C THR A 47 10.31 8.66 1.83
N GLY A 48 9.96 7.43 2.26
CA GLY A 48 10.17 6.97 3.63
C GLY A 48 11.65 6.96 4.02
N TRP A 49 12.52 6.50 3.12
CA TRP A 49 13.98 6.55 3.31
C TRP A 49 14.51 7.98 3.35
N LEU A 50 14.04 8.85 2.45
CA LEU A 50 14.46 10.26 2.41
C LEU A 50 14.07 10.98 3.71
N VAL A 51 12.84 10.78 4.19
CA VAL A 51 12.34 11.35 5.44
C VAL A 51 13.16 10.84 6.64
N ALA A 52 13.44 9.53 6.70
CA ALA A 52 14.26 8.96 7.77
C ALA A 52 15.69 9.54 7.78
N ARG A 53 16.26 9.84 6.60
CA ARG A 53 17.58 10.47 6.47
C ARG A 53 17.58 11.96 6.80
N LEU A 54 16.56 12.71 6.40
CA LEU A 54 16.45 14.15 6.65
C LEU A 54 16.24 14.49 8.12
N LEU A 55 15.52 13.62 8.83
CA LEU A 55 15.21 13.79 10.25
C LEU A 55 16.23 13.09 11.18
N ASP A 56 17.29 12.48 10.63
CA ASP A 56 18.35 11.75 11.34
C ASP A 56 17.81 10.76 12.39
N LEU A 57 16.85 9.92 11.97
CA LEU A 57 16.19 8.99 12.87
C LEU A 57 17.11 7.84 13.29
N GLU A 58 16.96 7.41 14.54
CA GLU A 58 17.56 6.17 15.03
C GLU A 58 17.16 4.99 14.14
N THR A 59 18.09 4.08 13.92
CA THR A 59 17.98 2.94 12.99
C THR A 59 16.67 2.16 13.15
N GLY A 60 16.20 1.97 14.39
CA GLY A 60 14.94 1.28 14.65
C GLY A 60 13.71 1.98 14.07
N LEU A 61 13.62 3.31 14.22
CA LEU A 61 12.49 4.10 13.74
C LEU A 61 12.55 4.29 12.21
N ALA A 62 13.75 4.44 11.67
CA ALA A 62 13.98 4.50 10.22
C ALA A 62 13.48 3.22 9.51
N VAL A 63 13.78 2.04 10.09
CA VAL A 63 13.26 0.76 9.58
C VAL A 63 11.74 0.68 9.69
N GLY A 64 11.15 1.14 10.80
CA GLY A 64 9.69 1.21 10.97
C GLY A 64 9.00 2.04 9.88
N ILE A 65 9.53 3.22 9.57
CA ILE A 65 8.98 4.10 8.51
C ILE A 65 9.14 3.45 7.13
N MET A 66 10.29 2.85 6.83
CA MET A 66 10.48 2.15 5.56
C MET A 66 9.54 0.95 5.40
N LEU A 67 9.27 0.21 6.48
CA LEU A 67 8.30 -0.89 6.48
C LEU A 67 6.88 -0.38 6.19
N VAL A 68 6.45 0.69 6.86
CA VAL A 68 5.12 1.30 6.62
C VAL A 68 5.01 1.86 5.20
N ALA A 69 6.04 2.54 4.71
CA ALA A 69 6.06 3.10 3.36
C ALA A 69 6.08 2.02 2.26
N SER A 70 6.50 0.80 2.59
CA SER A 70 6.47 -0.36 1.69
C SER A 70 5.15 -1.12 1.71
N CYS A 71 4.27 -0.85 2.68
CA CYS A 71 2.95 -1.44 2.72
C CYS A 71 2.07 -0.87 1.60
N PRO A 72 1.25 -1.71 0.95
CA PRO A 72 0.31 -1.24 -0.07
C PRO A 72 -0.72 -0.28 0.55
N GLY A 73 -1.23 0.64 -0.28
CA GLY A 73 -2.27 1.59 0.11
C GLY A 73 -3.54 0.88 0.61
N GLY A 74 -4.12 1.36 1.72
CA GLY A 74 -5.30 0.77 2.33
C GLY A 74 -6.62 1.17 1.65
N MET A 75 -7.70 0.47 2.02
CA MET A 75 -9.08 0.68 1.55
C MET A 75 -9.57 2.13 1.60
N ALA A 76 -9.04 2.95 2.52
CA ALA A 76 -9.40 4.37 2.65
C ALA A 76 -9.13 5.18 1.37
N SER A 77 -8.10 4.82 0.60
CA SER A 77 -7.78 5.53 -0.66
C SER A 77 -8.83 5.32 -1.74
N ASN A 78 -9.52 4.18 -1.74
CA ASN A 78 -10.58 3.86 -2.70
C ASN A 78 -11.94 4.48 -2.35
N MET A 79 -12.08 5.05 -1.14
CA MET A 79 -13.28 5.80 -0.72
C MET A 79 -13.16 7.30 -0.99
N ILE A 80 -11.93 7.82 -1.07
CA ILE A 80 -11.64 9.25 -1.27
C ILE A 80 -11.46 9.60 -2.76
N THR A 81 -11.16 8.61 -3.61
CA THR A 81 -11.06 8.75 -5.07
C THR A 81 -12.35 8.29 -5.73
#